data_AF-A0AAN7V2V6-F1
#
_entry.id   AF-A0AAN7V2V6-F1
#
_cell.length_a   1.000
_cell.length_b   1.000
_cell.length_c   1.000
_cell.angle_alpha   90.00
_cell.angle_beta   90.00
_cell.angle_gamma   90.00
#
_symmetry.space_group_name_H-M   'P 1'
#
loop_
_entity.id
_entity.type
_entity.pdbx_description
1 polymer ?
#
loop_
_entity_poly.entity_id
_entity_poly.type
_entity_poly.pdbx_seq_one_letter_code
_entity_poly.pdbx_strand_id
1 'polypeptide(L)'
;MRTLLMILCLISTIHALNQADTILRRPNCVCTGNITAIMHDINGAYCMYYGSGTYKKWECENREDWDLFLRKTRRRVVEPTCQCTGIVTGIMQDETGTYCIHNGVDKRTRWECENKDEWDLYKRNRY
;
A
#
# COMPACT_ATOMS: atom_id res chain seq x y z
N MET A 1 -28.44 29.12 33.98
CA MET A 1 -28.14 29.33 32.54
C MET A 1 -26.66 29.16 32.15
N ARG A 2 -25.67 29.44 33.02
CA ARG A 2 -24.24 29.27 32.68
C ARG A 2 -23.76 27.82 32.55
N THR A 3 -24.33 26.89 33.32
CA THR A 3 -23.95 25.46 33.32
C THR A 3 -24.38 24.71 32.06
N LEU A 4 -25.54 25.06 31.48
CA LEU A 4 -26.03 24.48 30.23
C LEU A 4 -25.19 24.87 29.00
N LEU A 5 -24.56 26.05 29.03
CA LEU A 5 -23.70 26.52 27.94
C LEU A 5 -22.35 25.77 27.89
N MET A 6 -21.75 25.48 29.06
CA MET A 6 -20.53 24.67 29.14
C MET A 6 -20.77 23.20 28.75
N ILE A 7 -21.92 22.68 29.20
CA ILE A 7 -22.74 21.63 28.57
C ILE A 7 -22.42 21.32 27.10
N LEU A 8 -22.94 22.24 26.28
CA LEU A 8 -22.99 22.15 24.83
C LEU A 8 -21.62 22.36 24.17
N CYS A 9 -20.73 23.15 24.77
CA CYS A 9 -19.35 23.31 24.28
C CYS A 9 -18.53 22.03 24.42
N LEU A 10 -18.75 21.23 25.47
CA LEU A 10 -18.07 19.93 25.64
C LEU A 10 -18.61 18.86 24.69
N ILE A 11 -19.90 18.87 24.37
CA ILE A 11 -20.49 17.90 23.44
C ILE A 11 -20.05 18.17 21.99
N SER A 12 -19.84 19.43 21.62
CA SER A 12 -19.40 19.81 20.27
C SER A 12 -17.94 19.46 19.99
N THR A 13 -17.06 19.42 20.98
CA THR A 13 -15.67 18.98 20.81
C THR A 13 -15.53 17.46 20.69
N ILE A 14 -16.38 16.68 21.37
CA ILE A 14 -16.34 15.21 21.30
C ILE A 14 -16.75 14.69 19.91
N HIS A 15 -17.73 15.31 19.24
CA HIS A 15 -18.13 14.91 17.89
C HIS A 15 -17.05 15.16 16.83
N ALA A 16 -16.27 16.24 16.98
CA ALA A 16 -15.20 16.58 16.04
C ALA A 16 -14.01 15.60 16.11
N LEU A 17 -13.69 15.07 17.30
CA LEU A 17 -12.60 14.10 17.48
C LEU A 17 -12.92 12.72 16.87
N ASN A 18 -14.17 12.26 16.97
CA ASN A 18 -14.58 10.97 16.39
C ASN A 18 -14.64 10.95 14.86
N GLN A 19 -14.70 12.11 14.19
CA GLN A 19 -14.68 12.20 12.73
C GLN A 19 -13.27 12.10 12.13
N ALA A 20 -12.22 12.38 12.91
CA ALA A 20 -10.84 12.32 12.42
C ALA A 20 -10.28 10.90 12.35
N ASP A 21 -10.76 9.99 13.21
CA ASP A 21 -10.21 8.63 13.35
C ASP A 21 -10.77 7.63 12.31
N THR A 22 -11.95 7.90 11.75
CA THR A 22 -12.56 7.04 10.72
C THR A 22 -11.87 7.16 9.36
N ILE A 23 -11.16 8.26 9.11
CA ILE A 23 -10.56 8.59 7.81
C ILE A 23 -9.26 7.80 7.54
N LEU A 24 -8.60 7.30 8.59
CA LEU A 24 -7.35 6.54 8.47
C LEU A 24 -7.52 5.02 8.61
N ARG A 25 -8.73 4.54 8.90
CA ARG A 25 -8.97 3.10 8.95
C ARG A 25 -9.06 2.54 7.55
N ARG A 26 -8.33 1.46 7.30
CA ARG A 26 -8.43 0.68 6.06
C ARG A 26 -9.89 0.26 5.87
N PRO A 27 -10.53 0.59 4.74
CA PRO A 27 -11.91 0.20 4.49
C PRO A 27 -12.00 -1.32 4.35
N ASN A 28 -13.13 -1.89 4.76
CA ASN A 28 -13.43 -3.30 4.49
C ASN A 28 -13.80 -3.46 3.01
N CYS A 29 -13.40 -4.57 2.40
CA CYS A 29 -13.76 -4.87 1.02
C CYS A 29 -15.25 -5.28 0.93
N VAL A 30 -16.02 -4.61 0.09
CA VAL A 30 -17.40 -4.99 -0.24
C VAL A 30 -17.39 -5.83 -1.51
N CYS A 31 -18.07 -6.98 -1.47
CA CYS A 31 -18.15 -7.92 -2.58
C CYS A 31 -19.57 -8.46 -2.71
N THR A 32 -20.12 -8.50 -3.93
CA THR A 32 -21.30 -9.26 -4.27
C THR A 32 -20.94 -10.61 -4.87
N GLY A 33 -21.87 -11.56 -4.77
CA GLY A 33 -21.70 -12.93 -5.24
C GLY A 33 -21.09 -13.87 -4.19
N ASN A 34 -20.84 -15.11 -4.60
CA ASN A 34 -20.20 -16.10 -3.75
C ASN A 34 -18.71 -15.79 -3.68
N ILE A 35 -18.26 -15.24 -2.54
CA ILE A 35 -16.84 -15.10 -2.22
C ILE A 35 -16.40 -16.22 -1.29
N THR A 36 -15.13 -16.58 -1.38
CA THR A 36 -14.47 -17.49 -0.44
C THR A 36 -13.45 -16.78 0.44
N ALA A 37 -12.88 -15.66 -0.04
CA ALA A 37 -11.88 -14.90 0.70
C ALA A 37 -11.80 -13.45 0.23
N ILE A 38 -11.23 -12.60 1.09
CA ILE A 38 -10.71 -11.28 0.73
C ILE A 38 -9.20 -11.35 0.72
N MET A 39 -8.58 -11.06 -0.41
CA MET A 39 -7.13 -10.97 -0.55
C MET A 39 -6.68 -9.52 -0.39
N HIS A 40 -5.62 -9.31 0.37
CA HIS A 40 -4.97 -8.01 0.51
C HIS A 40 -3.57 -8.10 -0.10
N ASP A 41 -3.24 -7.21 -1.03
CA ASP A 41 -1.90 -7.08 -1.58
C ASP A 41 -1.42 -5.61 -1.50
N ILE A 42 -0.26 -5.32 -2.10
CA ILE A 42 0.33 -3.98 -2.09
C ILE A 42 -0.49 -2.94 -2.87
N ASN A 43 -1.33 -3.40 -3.81
CA ASN A 43 -2.12 -2.56 -4.69
C ASN A 43 -3.52 -2.29 -4.13
N GLY A 44 -4.03 -3.16 -3.26
CA GLY A 44 -5.32 -2.95 -2.60
C GLY A 44 -5.89 -4.21 -1.96
N ALA A 45 -7.22 -4.26 -1.86
CA ALA A 45 -7.95 -5.47 -1.50
C ALA A 45 -8.80 -5.96 -2.68
N TYR A 46 -9.03 -7.27 -2.70
CA TYR A 46 -9.72 -7.95 -3.78
C TYR A 46 -10.66 -9.02 -3.24
N CYS A 47 -11.81 -9.13 -3.90
CA CYS A 47 -12.75 -10.22 -3.74
C CYS A 47 -12.20 -11.46 -4.45
N MET A 48 -12.26 -12.60 -3.79
CA MET A 48 -11.86 -13.87 -4.37
C MET A 48 -12.91 -14.95 -4.20
N TYR A 49 -13.04 -15.78 -5.24
CA TYR A 49 -13.77 -17.04 -5.21
C TYR A 49 -12.85 -18.17 -5.64
N TYR A 50 -12.84 -19.24 -4.85
CA TYR A 50 -12.21 -20.51 -5.17
C TYR A 50 -13.22 -21.65 -4.98
N GLY A 51 -13.65 -22.27 -6.08
CA GLY A 51 -14.60 -23.37 -6.01
C GLY A 51 -14.66 -24.15 -7.32
N SER A 52 -14.82 -25.48 -7.22
CA SER A 52 -14.91 -26.39 -8.37
C SER A 52 -13.76 -26.23 -9.37
N GLY A 53 -12.53 -25.99 -8.89
CA GLY A 53 -11.35 -25.76 -9.73
C GLY A 53 -11.31 -24.38 -10.42
N THR A 54 -12.28 -23.50 -10.17
CA THR A 54 -12.33 -22.16 -10.74
C THR A 54 -11.80 -21.13 -9.74
N TYR A 55 -10.88 -20.29 -10.21
CA TYR A 55 -10.35 -19.15 -9.48
C TYR A 55 -10.85 -17.85 -10.12
N LYS A 56 -11.47 -16.97 -9.32
CA LYS A 56 -11.85 -15.61 -9.74
C LYS A 56 -11.32 -14.60 -8.73
N LYS A 57 -10.70 -13.52 -9.22
CA LYS A 57 -10.25 -12.35 -8.47
C LYS A 57 -10.84 -11.11 -9.13
N TRP A 58 -11.47 -10.24 -8.35
CA TRP A 58 -11.96 -8.94 -8.82
C TRP A 58 -11.81 -7.88 -7.74
N GLU A 59 -11.89 -6.62 -8.14
CA GLU A 59 -11.76 -5.49 -7.22
C GLU A 59 -12.95 -5.39 -6.25
N CYS A 60 -12.71 -4.81 -5.08
CA CYS A 60 -13.79 -4.45 -4.17
C CYS A 60 -14.77 -3.47 -4.83
N GLU A 61 -16.06 -3.63 -4.54
CA GLU A 61 -17.12 -2.82 -5.13
C GLU A 61 -17.23 -1.43 -4.49
N ASN A 62 -16.75 -1.27 -3.26
CA ASN A 62 -16.64 0.03 -2.59
C ASN A 62 -15.39 0.80 -3.03
N ARG A 63 -15.21 0.96 -4.35
CA ARG A 63 -14.04 1.62 -4.95
C ARG A 63 -13.81 3.03 -4.42
N GLU A 64 -14.89 3.78 -4.16
CA GLU A 64 -14.80 5.15 -3.65
C GLU A 64 -14.17 5.24 -2.25
N ASP A 65 -14.50 4.31 -1.36
CA ASP A 65 -13.91 4.23 -0.02
C ASP A 65 -12.41 3.91 -0.10
N TRP A 66 -12.05 2.98 -1.00
CA TRP A 66 -10.67 2.61 -1.27
C TRP A 66 -9.89 3.77 -1.88
N ASP A 67 -10.46 4.48 -2.86
CA ASP A 67 -9.84 5.65 -3.46
C ASP A 67 -9.60 6.75 -2.43
N LEU A 68 -10.57 7.01 -1.57
CA LEU A 68 -10.45 7.98 -0.49
C LEU A 68 -9.36 7.58 0.51
N PHE A 69 -9.35 6.30 0.92
CA PHE A 69 -8.33 5.75 1.81
C PHE A 69 -6.94 5.84 1.19
N LEU A 70 -6.79 5.47 -0.08
CA LEU A 70 -5.51 5.49 -0.80
C LEU A 70 -4.99 6.91 -1.06
N ARG A 71 -5.88 7.89 -1.28
CA ARG A 71 -5.48 9.31 -1.41
C ARG A 71 -5.03 9.92 -0.08
N LYS A 72 -5.65 9.52 1.04
CA LYS A 72 -5.38 10.11 2.36
C LYS A 72 -4.31 9.38 3.16
N THR A 73 -4.10 8.10 2.87
CA THR A 73 -3.01 7.32 3.46
C THR A 73 -1.78 7.57 2.60
N ARG A 74 -0.71 8.15 3.18
CA ARG A 74 0.60 8.03 2.55
C ARG A 74 0.88 6.55 2.45
N ARG A 75 0.75 5.97 1.25
CA ARG A 75 1.08 4.56 1.04
C ARG A 75 2.48 4.38 1.62
N ARG A 76 2.63 3.55 2.66
CA ARG A 76 3.94 2.96 2.95
C ARG A 76 4.19 2.02 1.79
N VAL A 77 4.62 2.57 0.65
CA VAL A 77 5.08 1.74 -0.44
C VAL A 77 6.28 1.03 0.12
N VAL A 78 6.17 -0.28 0.20
CA VAL A 78 7.27 -1.12 0.65
C VAL A 78 8.37 -0.95 -0.39
N GLU A 79 9.60 -0.72 0.08
CA GLU A 79 10.74 -0.62 -0.83
C GLU A 79 10.82 -1.94 -1.63
N PRO A 80 10.76 -1.88 -2.98
CA PRO A 80 10.76 -3.08 -3.79
C PRO A 80 12.12 -3.77 -3.69
N THR A 81 12.11 -5.11 -3.75
CA THR A 81 13.36 -5.86 -3.82
C THR A 81 13.95 -5.72 -5.23
N CYS A 82 15.24 -5.39 -5.33
CA CYS A 82 15.92 -5.21 -6.60
C CYS A 82 15.93 -6.52 -7.42
N GLN A 83 15.35 -6.49 -8.62
CA GLN A 83 15.42 -7.61 -9.57
C GLN A 83 16.62 -7.44 -10.50
N CYS A 84 17.35 -8.53 -10.69
CA CYS A 84 18.63 -8.55 -11.41
C CYS A 84 18.71 -9.81 -12.27
N THR A 85 19.02 -9.67 -13.55
CA THR A 85 19.39 -10.77 -14.44
C THR A 85 20.92 -10.89 -14.52
N GLY A 86 21.39 -12.12 -14.72
CA GLY A 86 22.83 -12.45 -14.74
C GLY A 86 23.35 -13.03 -13.42
N ILE A 87 24.66 -13.22 -13.34
CA ILE A 87 25.31 -13.71 -12.11
C ILE A 87 25.40 -12.53 -11.15
N VAL A 88 24.66 -12.59 -10.06
CA VAL A 88 24.62 -11.53 -9.04
C VAL A 88 25.35 -12.02 -7.80
N THR A 89 26.28 -11.21 -7.31
CA THR A 89 26.98 -11.49 -6.06
C THR A 89 26.40 -10.74 -4.86
N GLY A 90 25.52 -9.76 -5.11
CA GLY A 90 24.79 -9.06 -4.07
C GLY A 90 23.96 -7.88 -4.58
N ILE A 91 23.29 -7.20 -3.65
CA ILE A 91 22.61 -5.92 -3.85
C ILE A 91 23.36 -4.86 -3.06
N MET A 92 23.63 -3.72 -3.68
CA MET A 92 24.29 -2.57 -3.06
C MET A 92 23.32 -1.39 -3.01
N GLN A 93 23.22 -0.76 -1.86
CA GLN A 93 22.43 0.45 -1.66
C GLN A 93 23.36 1.56 -1.16
N ASP A 94 23.32 2.71 -1.84
CA ASP A 94 24.09 3.91 -1.50
C ASP A 94 23.21 5.16 -1.60
N GLU A 95 23.81 6.35 -1.41
CA GLU A 95 23.09 7.63 -1.47
C GLU A 95 22.45 7.93 -2.84
N THR A 96 22.93 7.26 -3.90
CA THR A 96 22.49 7.47 -5.28
C THR A 96 21.41 6.48 -5.72
N GLY A 97 21.27 5.35 -5.02
CA GLY A 97 20.19 4.40 -5.26
C GLY A 97 20.51 2.97 -4.84
N THR A 98 19.71 2.04 -5.38
CA THR A 98 19.86 0.59 -5.18
C THR A 98 20.28 -0.05 -6.49
N TYR A 99 21.28 -0.93 -6.44
CA TYR A 99 21.95 -1.51 -7.60
C TYR A 99 22.22 -3.00 -7.43
N CYS A 100 22.17 -3.71 -8.54
CA CYS A 100 22.71 -5.06 -8.66
C CYS A 100 24.23 -4.99 -8.73
N ILE A 101 24.94 -5.92 -8.07
CA ILE A 101 26.40 -6.01 -8.15
C ILE A 101 26.88 -7.41 -8.54
N HIS A 102 27.93 -7.43 -9.36
CA HIS A 102 28.68 -8.63 -9.71
C HIS A 102 30.16 -8.40 -9.40
N ASN A 103 30.73 -9.28 -8.57
CA ASN A 103 32.16 -9.36 -8.31
C ASN A 103 32.77 -10.41 -9.25
N GLY A 104 33.42 -9.94 -10.32
CA GLY A 104 34.33 -10.77 -11.11
C GLY A 104 35.72 -10.85 -10.46
N VAL A 105 36.61 -11.65 -11.05
CA VAL A 105 37.99 -11.87 -10.56
C VAL A 105 38.79 -10.56 -10.44
N ASP A 106 38.48 -9.54 -11.26
CA ASP A 106 39.27 -8.31 -11.32
C ASP A 106 38.52 -6.99 -11.09
N LYS A 107 37.18 -6.96 -11.10
CA LYS A 107 36.40 -5.69 -10.96
C LYS A 107 35.01 -5.90 -10.35
N ARG A 108 34.55 -4.88 -9.61
CA ARG A 108 33.16 -4.72 -9.17
C ARG A 108 32.38 -3.95 -10.23
N THR A 109 31.40 -4.59 -10.85
CA THR A 109 30.45 -3.93 -11.77
C THR A 109 29.11 -3.76 -11.07
N ARG A 110 28.52 -2.55 -11.17
CA ARG A 110 27.17 -2.25 -10.69
C ARG A 110 26.24 -1.90 -11.86
N TRP A 111 24.98 -2.30 -11.79
CA TRP A 111 23.93 -1.89 -12.75
C TRP A 111 22.60 -1.65 -12.04
N GLU A 112 21.71 -0.92 -12.71
CA GLU A 112 20.38 -0.59 -12.17
C GLU A 112 19.50 -1.83 -12.01
N CYS A 113 18.61 -1.79 -11.01
CA CYS A 113 17.56 -2.78 -10.87
C CYS A 113 16.66 -2.81 -12.12
N GLU A 114 16.28 -4.01 -12.55
CA GLU A 114 15.52 -4.22 -13.78
C GLU A 114 14.01 -4.03 -13.58
N ASN A 115 13.51 -4.16 -12.35
CA ASN A 115 12.13 -3.83 -11.99
C ASN A 115 11.88 -2.31 -11.89
N LYS A 116 12.19 -1.59 -12.97
CA LYS A 116 12.14 -0.12 -13.03
C LYS A 116 10.75 0.43 -12.69
N ASP A 117 9.69 -0.22 -13.16
CA ASP A 117 8.32 0.22 -12.92
C ASP A 117 7.94 0.18 -11.44
N GLU A 118 8.39 -0.84 -10.71
CA GLU A 118 8.16 -0.96 -9.26
C GLU A 118 8.94 0.12 -8.49
N TRP A 119 10.20 0.35 -8.88
CA TRP A 119 11.04 1.40 -8.29
C TRP A 119 10.50 2.81 -8.57
N ASP A 120 10.00 3.06 -9.76
CA ASP A 120 9.41 4.35 -10.12
C ASP A 120 8.11 4.58 -9.38
N LEU A 121 7.28 3.53 -9.24
CA LEU A 121 6.09 3.59 -8.41
C LEU A 121 6.43 3.86 -6.94
N TYR A 122 7.48 3.21 -6.40
CA TYR A 122 7.97 3.46 -5.06
C TYR A 122 8.44 4.91 -4.87
N LYS A 123 9.31 5.41 -5.77
CA LYS A 123 9.85 6.77 -5.71
C LYS A 123 8.75 7.83 -5.80
N ARG A 124 7.78 7.67 -6.70
CA ARG A 124 6.64 8.60 -6.85
C ARG A 124 5.72 8.68 -5.63
N ASN A 125 5.65 7.62 -4.84
CA ASN A 125 4.74 7.52 -3.70
C ASN A 125 5.47 7.66 -2.34
N ARG A 126 6.81 7.78 -2.33
CA ARG A 126 7.64 7.99 -1.13
C ARG A 126 7.63 9.45 -0.65
N TYR A 127 7.32 10.40 -1.54
CA TYR A 127 7.27 11.85 -1.30
C TYR A 127 5.86 12.38 -1.57
#